data_AF-A0A7D9DU47-F1
#
_entry.id   AF-A0A7D9DU47-F1
#
_cell.length_a   1.000
_cell.length_b   1.000
_cell.length_c   1.000
_cell.angle_alpha   90.00
_cell.angle_beta   90.00
_cell.angle_gamma   90.00
#
_symmetry.space_group_name_H-M   'P 1'
#
loop_
_entity.id
_entity.type
_entity.pdbx_description
1 polymer ?
#
loop_
_entity_poly.entity_id
_entity_poly.type
_entity_poly.pdbx_seq_one_letter_code
_entity_poly.pdbx_strand_id
1 'polypeptide(L)'
;MATKPDEKIAVLDVKLKQLLITCGRTVSVLESTKDIAINRQIESLQALSKDVEQSRREVELLKITNDEPEDEITTWNAEVEEKLSKADEDIKRLEKWQDEYKQEKESIAREEQFKFEMKLHETKLQLQSEQNTKVLGKQTIGAEKEVAVKLPKLVITKFDGSFTDWNRFWGQFSESIEKSGIANVVKFSYLKELLGDKVRRDVESLPKVIIGQKLYCVRNTGKKARL
;
A
#
# COMPACT_ATOMS: atom_id res chain seq x y z
N MET A 1 22.87 54.02 16.42
CA MET A 1 23.87 53.99 15.33
C MET A 1 23.19 53.38 14.12
N ALA A 2 22.90 54.17 13.08
CA ALA A 2 22.35 53.62 11.84
C ALA A 2 23.45 52.76 11.18
N THR A 3 23.19 51.47 10.99
CA THR A 3 24.06 50.59 10.21
C THR A 3 24.07 51.09 8.76
N LYS A 4 25.24 51.14 8.13
CA LYS A 4 25.39 51.75 6.80
C LYS A 4 24.72 50.86 5.74
N PRO A 5 24.10 51.43 4.69
CA PRO A 5 23.47 50.65 3.61
C PRO A 5 24.38 49.56 3.03
N ASP A 6 25.66 49.88 2.82
CA ASP A 6 26.68 48.95 2.31
C ASP A 6 26.89 47.72 3.19
N GLU A 7 26.76 47.87 4.51
CA GLU A 7 26.96 46.78 5.47
C GLU A 7 25.83 45.76 5.36
N LYS A 8 24.58 46.21 5.20
CA LYS A 8 23.40 45.34 5.07
C LYS A 8 23.39 44.57 3.75
N ILE A 9 23.80 45.22 2.66
CA ILE A 9 23.97 44.57 1.36
C ILE A 9 25.06 43.49 1.43
N ALA A 10 26.21 43.81 2.03
CA ALA A 10 27.29 42.83 2.22
C ALA A 10 26.85 41.60 3.06
N VAL A 11 26.02 41.82 4.10
CA VAL A 11 25.46 40.72 4.90
C VAL A 11 24.54 39.82 4.06
N LEU A 12 23.69 40.41 3.21
CA LEU A 12 22.84 39.64 2.30
C LEU A 12 23.67 38.79 1.33
N ASP A 13 24.72 39.38 0.73
CA ASP A 13 25.60 38.66 -0.18
C ASP A 13 26.30 37.46 0.48
N VAL A 14 26.74 37.62 1.73
CA VAL A 14 27.33 36.53 2.52
C VAL A 14 26.31 35.42 2.76
N LYS A 15 25.07 35.77 3.15
CA LYS A 15 24.00 34.79 3.36
C LYS A 15 23.61 34.07 2.07
N LEU A 16 23.53 34.77 0.95
CA LEU A 16 23.28 34.18 -0.37
C LEU A 16 24.40 33.20 -0.77
N LYS A 17 25.67 33.56 -0.55
CA LYS A 17 26.79 32.64 -0.77
C LYS A 17 26.67 31.39 0.10
N GLN A 18 26.33 31.56 1.38
CA GLN A 18 26.14 30.44 2.30
C GLN A 18 25.00 29.51 1.85
N LEU A 19 23.87 30.08 1.40
CA LEU A 19 22.74 29.33 0.85
C LEU A 19 23.16 28.52 -0.39
N LEU A 20 23.83 29.15 -1.36
CA LEU A 20 24.28 28.49 -2.59
C LEU A 20 25.30 27.37 -2.34
N ILE A 21 26.24 27.58 -1.42
CA ILE A 21 27.18 26.53 -0.98
C ILE A 21 26.42 25.35 -0.38
N THR A 22 25.36 25.63 0.38
CA THR A 22 24.54 24.60 1.01
C THR A 22 23.73 23.83 -0.02
N CYS A 23 23.15 24.50 -1.02
CA CYS A 23 22.48 23.86 -2.18
C CYS A 23 23.45 22.94 -2.94
N GLY A 24 24.68 23.38 -3.17
CA GLY A 24 25.71 22.57 -3.83
C GLY A 24 26.03 21.24 -3.13
N ARG A 25 25.69 21.09 -1.84
CA ARG A 25 25.87 19.84 -1.08
C ARG A 25 24.69 18.89 -1.17
N THR A 26 23.53 19.35 -1.64
CA THR A 26 22.27 18.58 -1.68
C THR A 26 22.42 17.26 -2.44
N VAL A 27 23.14 17.27 -3.58
CA VAL A 27 23.38 16.06 -4.39
C VAL A 27 24.14 14.99 -3.60
N SER A 28 25.21 15.37 -2.90
CA SER A 28 26.00 14.44 -2.08
C SER A 28 25.20 13.90 -0.89
N VAL A 29 24.33 14.72 -0.30
CA VAL A 29 23.43 14.28 0.80
C VAL A 29 22.44 13.23 0.30
N LEU A 30 21.85 13.42 -0.89
CA LEU A 30 20.93 12.46 -1.49
C LEU A 30 21.59 11.11 -1.78
N GLU A 31 22.85 11.11 -2.23
CA GLU A 31 23.63 9.89 -2.46
C GLU A 31 23.89 9.13 -1.15
N SER A 32 24.07 9.84 -0.04
CA SER A 32 24.32 9.21 1.27
C SER A 32 23.14 8.39 1.81
N THR A 33 21.92 8.57 1.27
CA THR A 33 20.69 7.81 1.56
C THR A 33 20.32 7.67 3.05
N LYS A 34 20.87 8.53 3.91
CA LYS A 34 20.60 8.58 5.35
C LYS A 34 19.48 9.59 5.62
N ASP A 35 18.31 9.10 6.03
CA ASP A 35 17.13 9.91 6.35
C ASP A 35 17.43 11.08 7.31
N ILE A 36 18.24 10.85 8.35
CA ILE A 36 18.66 11.89 9.30
C ILE A 36 19.49 12.99 8.62
N ALA A 37 20.37 12.63 7.69
CA ALA A 37 21.20 13.60 6.97
C ALA A 37 20.38 14.46 6.01
N ILE A 38 19.36 13.85 5.39
CA ILE A 38 18.41 14.52 4.51
C ILE A 38 17.52 15.50 5.28
N ASN A 39 16.95 15.08 6.42
CA ASN A 39 16.23 15.97 7.33
C ASN A 39 17.06 17.19 7.72
N ARG A 40 18.31 16.97 8.19
CA ARG A 40 19.20 18.06 8.58
C ARG A 40 19.48 19.03 7.43
N GLN A 41 19.59 18.52 6.20
CA GLN A 41 19.82 19.35 5.02
C GLN A 41 18.58 20.19 4.67
N ILE A 42 17.38 19.62 4.74
CA ILE A 42 16.11 20.35 4.57
C ILE A 42 16.02 21.49 5.58
N GLU A 43 16.20 21.18 6.87
CA GLU A 43 16.15 22.17 7.95
C GLU A 43 17.18 23.29 7.75
N SER A 44 18.40 22.94 7.30
CA SER A 44 19.46 23.91 7.03
C SER A 44 19.10 24.84 5.87
N LEU A 45 18.56 24.31 4.78
CA LEU A 45 18.13 25.10 3.62
C LEU A 45 16.95 26.01 3.97
N GLN A 46 15.96 25.51 4.72
CA GLN A 46 14.82 26.29 5.19
C GLN A 46 15.27 27.46 6.10
N ALA A 47 16.18 27.19 7.05
CA ALA A 47 16.72 28.21 7.93
C ALA A 47 17.48 29.30 7.16
N LEU A 48 18.38 28.91 6.25
CA LEU A 48 19.15 29.86 5.44
C LEU A 48 18.27 30.65 4.48
N SER A 49 17.26 30.04 3.87
CA SER A 49 16.32 30.74 2.99
C SER A 49 15.52 31.79 3.75
N LYS A 50 15.08 31.47 4.97
CA LYS A 50 14.41 32.44 5.87
C LYS A 50 15.34 33.59 6.26
N ASP A 51 16.60 33.30 6.55
CA ASP A 51 17.60 34.32 6.91
C ASP A 51 17.94 35.24 5.74
N VAL A 52 17.99 34.71 4.51
CA VAL A 52 18.16 35.47 3.27
C VAL A 52 16.95 36.36 3.04
N GLU A 53 15.73 35.83 3.14
CA GLU A 53 14.49 36.60 2.98
C GLU A 53 14.37 37.75 3.99
N GLN A 54 14.77 37.51 5.24
CA GLN A 54 14.81 38.57 6.24
C GLN A 54 15.80 39.67 5.84
N SER A 55 17.02 39.32 5.43
CA SER A 55 18.02 40.31 5.00
C SER A 55 17.65 41.01 3.70
N ARG A 56 16.97 40.32 2.76
CA ARG A 56 16.44 40.91 1.53
C ARG A 56 15.46 42.03 1.86
N ARG A 57 14.47 41.77 2.73
CA ARG A 57 13.50 42.79 3.16
C ARG A 57 14.14 43.99 3.86
N GLU A 58 15.20 43.76 4.65
CA GLU A 58 15.95 44.86 5.28
C GLU A 58 16.65 45.75 4.24
N VAL A 59 17.26 45.15 3.21
CA VAL A 59 17.92 45.89 2.13
C VAL A 59 16.89 46.58 1.23
N GLU A 60 15.79 45.92 0.92
CA GLU A 60 14.66 46.48 0.16
C GLU A 60 14.10 47.74 0.84
N LEU A 61 13.88 47.69 2.15
CA LEU A 61 13.43 48.85 2.92
C LEU A 61 14.42 50.02 2.83
N LEU A 62 15.72 49.75 2.84
CA LEU A 62 16.76 50.78 2.70
C LEU A 62 16.75 51.40 1.30
N LYS A 63 16.61 50.59 0.25
CA LYS A 63 16.51 51.06 -1.14
C LYS A 63 15.30 51.98 -1.33
N ILE A 64 14.14 51.58 -0.79
CA ILE A 64 12.92 52.41 -0.78
C ILE A 64 13.14 53.70 0.00
N THR A 65 13.78 53.63 1.18
CA THR A 65 14.04 54.82 2.02
C THR A 65 14.99 55.81 1.33
N ASN A 66 15.87 55.31 0.46
CA ASN A 66 16.80 56.11 -0.33
C ASN A 66 16.20 56.64 -1.64
N ASP A 67 14.91 56.40 -1.90
CA ASP A 67 14.21 56.84 -3.11
C ASP A 67 14.84 56.25 -4.40
N GLU A 68 15.40 55.04 -4.31
CA GLU A 68 15.85 54.29 -5.49
C GLU A 68 14.65 53.95 -6.39
N PRO A 69 14.83 53.92 -7.71
CA PRO A 69 13.73 53.75 -8.64
C PRO A 69 13.15 52.32 -8.55
N GLU A 70 11.81 52.24 -8.58
CA GLU A 70 11.05 51.01 -8.30
C GLU A 70 11.39 49.84 -9.24
N ASP A 71 11.74 50.14 -10.49
CA ASP A 71 12.16 49.18 -11.50
C ASP A 71 13.52 48.53 -11.18
N GLU A 72 14.48 49.30 -10.68
CA GLU A 72 15.76 48.76 -10.20
C GLU A 72 15.56 47.86 -8.97
N ILE A 73 14.71 48.27 -8.03
CA ILE A 73 14.38 47.48 -6.83
C ILE A 73 13.70 46.16 -7.22
N THR A 74 12.74 46.23 -8.15
CA THR A 74 12.01 45.04 -8.64
C THR A 74 12.94 44.07 -9.35
N THR A 75 13.84 44.58 -10.20
CA THR A 75 14.83 43.78 -10.92
C THR A 75 15.77 43.07 -9.94
N TRP A 76 16.30 43.82 -8.96
CA TRP A 76 17.16 43.26 -7.92
C TRP A 76 16.44 42.19 -7.06
N ASN A 77 15.18 42.42 -6.69
CA ASN A 77 14.37 41.44 -5.97
C ASN A 77 14.22 40.14 -6.76
N ALA A 78 13.97 40.23 -8.06
CA ALA A 78 13.87 39.05 -8.94
C ALA A 78 15.19 38.26 -8.98
N GLU A 79 16.35 38.92 -8.99
CA GLU A 79 17.65 38.25 -8.95
C GLU A 79 17.93 37.53 -7.62
N VAL A 80 17.39 38.03 -6.50
CA VAL A 80 17.48 37.37 -5.20
C VAL A 80 16.53 36.16 -5.17
N GLU A 81 15.31 36.33 -5.68
CA GLU A 81 14.29 35.28 -5.78
C GLU A 81 14.77 34.10 -6.64
N GLU A 82 15.46 34.36 -7.76
CA GLU A 82 16.03 33.30 -8.60
C GLU A 82 17.02 32.42 -7.81
N LYS A 83 17.78 33.01 -6.87
CA LYS A 83 18.72 32.25 -6.03
C LYS A 83 17.98 31.46 -4.95
N LEU A 84 16.91 32.00 -4.38
CA LEU A 84 16.04 31.31 -3.42
C LEU A 84 15.29 30.15 -4.06
N SER A 85 14.82 30.30 -5.30
CA SER A 85 14.14 29.24 -6.05
C SER A 85 14.99 27.97 -6.17
N LYS A 86 16.33 28.09 -6.24
CA LYS A 86 17.23 26.93 -6.25
C LYS A 86 17.19 26.15 -4.93
N ALA A 87 17.14 26.85 -3.80
CA ALA A 87 16.99 26.22 -2.50
C ALA A 87 15.61 25.54 -2.36
N ASP A 88 14.56 26.17 -2.88
CA ASP A 88 13.21 25.59 -2.87
C ASP A 88 13.10 24.32 -3.73
N GLU A 89 13.75 24.31 -4.91
CA GLU A 89 13.83 23.11 -5.75
C GLU A 89 14.58 21.97 -5.05
N ASP A 90 15.69 22.28 -4.39
CA ASP A 90 16.47 21.31 -3.60
C ASP A 90 15.66 20.76 -2.42
N ILE A 91 14.94 21.62 -1.69
CA ILE A 91 14.04 21.21 -0.60
C ILE A 91 12.96 20.26 -1.14
N LYS A 92 12.27 20.63 -2.23
CA LYS A 92 11.26 19.76 -2.86
C LYS A 92 11.82 18.40 -3.26
N ARG A 93 13.04 18.37 -3.79
CA ARG A 93 13.71 17.11 -4.16
C ARG A 93 14.03 16.25 -2.94
N LEU A 94 14.47 16.84 -1.84
CA LEU A 94 14.77 16.15 -0.59
C LEU A 94 13.49 15.61 0.07
N GLU A 95 12.42 16.40 0.13
CA GLU A 95 11.11 15.99 0.66
C GLU A 95 10.53 14.81 -0.14
N LYS A 96 10.57 14.92 -1.48
CA LYS A 96 10.14 13.83 -2.36
C LYS A 96 10.90 12.53 -2.09
N TRP A 97 12.22 12.61 -1.89
CA TRP A 97 13.03 11.44 -1.55
C TRP A 97 12.57 10.80 -0.23
N GLN A 98 12.23 11.61 0.79
CA GLN A 98 11.75 11.07 2.07
C GLN A 98 10.42 10.36 1.95
N ASP A 99 9.49 10.92 1.17
CA ASP A 99 8.20 10.31 0.92
C ASP A 99 8.37 8.96 0.20
N GLU A 100 9.22 8.91 -0.84
CA GLU A 100 9.54 7.66 -1.55
C GLU A 100 10.20 6.62 -0.62
N TYR A 101 11.16 7.05 0.20
CA TYR A 101 11.84 6.18 1.16
C TYR A 101 10.87 5.60 2.20
N LYS A 102 9.92 6.41 2.70
CA LYS A 102 8.90 5.97 3.64
C LYS A 102 7.92 5.00 3.00
N GLN A 103 7.44 5.30 1.79
CA GLN A 103 6.53 4.42 1.05
C GLN A 103 7.16 3.06 0.74
N GLU A 104 8.46 3.03 0.41
CA GLU A 104 9.20 1.80 0.18
C GLU A 104 9.35 0.97 1.45
N LYS A 105 9.65 1.59 2.60
CA LYS A 105 9.65 0.87 3.88
C LYS A 105 8.30 0.25 4.21
N GLU A 106 7.22 1.00 3.99
CA GLU A 106 5.87 0.51 4.21
C GLU A 106 5.48 -0.60 3.23
N SER A 107 5.92 -0.53 1.96
CA SER A 107 5.66 -1.57 0.96
C SER A 107 6.36 -2.88 1.34
N ILE A 108 7.63 -2.81 1.75
CA ILE A 108 8.41 -3.95 2.21
C ILE A 108 7.76 -4.56 3.46
N ALA A 109 7.40 -3.76 4.45
CA ALA A 109 6.77 -4.25 5.67
C ALA A 109 5.43 -4.96 5.38
N ARG A 110 4.62 -4.41 4.47
CA ARG A 110 3.37 -5.06 4.02
C ARG A 110 3.62 -6.38 3.32
N GLU A 111 4.63 -6.46 2.45
CA GLU A 111 5.01 -7.68 1.75
C GLU A 111 5.52 -8.76 2.72
N GLU A 112 6.31 -8.38 3.72
CA GLU A 112 6.77 -9.28 4.79
C GLU A 112 5.60 -9.82 5.62
N GLN A 113 4.67 -8.95 6.00
CA GLN A 113 3.45 -9.35 6.71
C GLN A 113 2.63 -10.34 5.87
N PHE A 114 2.41 -10.03 4.59
CA PHE A 114 1.68 -10.92 3.68
C PHE A 114 2.35 -12.30 3.55
N LYS A 115 3.69 -12.32 3.41
CA LYS A 115 4.47 -13.57 3.37
C LYS A 115 4.32 -14.38 4.66
N PHE A 116 4.31 -13.73 5.82
CA PHE A 116 4.12 -14.40 7.11
C PHE A 116 2.73 -15.02 7.23
N GLU A 117 1.68 -14.26 6.88
CA GLU A 117 0.30 -14.73 6.88
C GLU A 117 0.10 -15.92 5.93
N MET A 118 0.69 -15.85 4.72
CA MET A 118 0.64 -16.92 3.74
C MET A 118 1.31 -18.21 4.28
N LYS A 119 2.49 -18.10 4.90
CA LYS A 119 3.17 -19.24 5.53
C LYS A 119 2.35 -19.83 6.67
N LEU A 120 1.79 -18.99 7.53
CA LEU A 120 0.94 -19.44 8.64
C LEU A 120 -0.28 -20.22 8.13
N HIS A 121 -0.92 -19.72 7.07
CA HIS A 121 -2.05 -20.38 6.44
C HIS A 121 -1.66 -21.73 5.81
N GLU A 122 -0.52 -21.79 5.11
CA GLU A 122 0.02 -23.02 4.54
C GLU A 122 0.30 -24.08 5.62
N THR A 123 1.00 -23.71 6.70
CA THR A 123 1.28 -24.62 7.82
C THR A 123 0.00 -25.13 8.47
N LYS A 124 -1.01 -24.27 8.65
CA LYS A 124 -2.32 -24.67 9.20
C LYS A 124 -3.00 -25.73 8.31
N LEU A 125 -2.92 -25.58 6.99
CA LEU A 125 -3.47 -26.55 6.05
C LEU A 125 -2.72 -27.89 6.11
N GLN A 126 -1.38 -27.88 6.18
CA GLN A 126 -0.57 -29.09 6.30
C GLN A 126 -0.94 -29.87 7.57
N LEU A 127 -1.01 -29.20 8.72
CA LEU A 127 -1.41 -29.84 9.99
C LEU A 127 -2.83 -30.42 9.95
N GLN A 128 -3.79 -29.71 9.35
CA GLN A 128 -5.15 -30.25 9.17
C GLN A 128 -5.15 -31.51 8.28
N SER A 129 -4.34 -31.52 7.22
CA SER A 129 -4.22 -32.68 6.32
C SER A 129 -3.57 -33.89 7.00
N GLU A 130 -2.58 -33.68 7.86
CA GLU A 130 -1.93 -34.73 8.66
C GLU A 130 -2.86 -35.29 9.74
N GLN A 131 -3.68 -34.45 10.37
CA GLN A 131 -4.70 -34.90 11.33
C GLN A 131 -5.75 -35.77 10.63
N ASN A 132 -6.22 -35.37 9.45
CA ASN A 132 -7.18 -36.17 8.67
C ASN A 132 -6.61 -37.52 8.21
N THR A 133 -5.33 -37.59 7.80
CA THR A 133 -4.69 -38.86 7.42
C THR A 133 -4.43 -39.79 8.62
N LYS A 134 -4.09 -39.26 9.80
CA LYS A 134 -3.96 -40.06 11.04
C LYS A 134 -5.29 -40.61 11.56
N VAL A 135 -6.40 -39.92 11.32
CA VAL A 135 -7.76 -40.42 11.66
C VAL A 135 -8.19 -41.53 10.69
N LEU A 136 -7.86 -41.45 9.40
CA LEU A 136 -8.13 -42.52 8.44
C LEU A 136 -7.26 -43.77 8.66
N GLY A 137 -6.01 -43.62 9.10
CA GLY A 137 -5.08 -44.73 9.34
C GLY A 137 -5.35 -45.56 10.61
N LYS A 138 -6.29 -45.14 11.48
CA LYS A 138 -6.70 -45.89 12.68
C LYS A 138 -8.00 -46.67 12.51
N GLN A 139 -8.65 -46.62 11.34
CA GLN A 139 -9.80 -47.45 10.98
C GLN A 139 -9.40 -48.56 9.99
N THR A 140 -8.42 -49.40 10.36
CA THR A 140 -8.21 -50.70 9.71
C THR A 140 -8.02 -51.80 10.75
N ILE A 141 -8.94 -51.90 11.71
CA ILE A 141 -9.26 -53.17 12.36
C ILE A 141 -10.77 -53.20 12.55
N GLY A 142 -11.46 -54.04 11.78
CA GLY A 142 -12.77 -54.54 12.15
C GLY A 142 -13.94 -54.12 11.25
N ALA A 143 -14.54 -55.15 10.66
CA ALA A 143 -15.92 -55.27 10.21
C ALA A 143 -16.28 -54.63 8.86
N GLU A 144 -16.35 -55.52 7.87
CA GLU A 144 -17.40 -55.54 6.85
C GLU A 144 -18.73 -55.03 7.45
N LYS A 145 -19.21 -53.90 6.95
CA LYS A 145 -20.64 -53.65 6.85
C LYS A 145 -20.90 -53.01 5.50
N GLU A 146 -21.56 -53.78 4.64
CA GLU A 146 -22.45 -53.25 3.63
C GLU A 146 -23.35 -52.20 4.30
N VAL A 147 -23.04 -50.93 4.10
CA VAL A 147 -24.02 -49.87 4.36
C VAL A 147 -24.78 -49.70 3.06
N ALA A 148 -25.94 -50.36 2.99
CA ALA A 148 -26.98 -50.04 2.04
C ALA A 148 -27.39 -48.56 2.26
N VAL A 149 -26.76 -47.65 1.53
CA VAL A 149 -27.08 -46.22 1.58
C VAL A 149 -28.31 -45.96 0.71
N LYS A 150 -29.50 -46.25 1.25
CA LYS A 150 -30.69 -45.50 0.83
C LYS A 150 -30.67 -44.18 1.60
N LEU A 151 -30.10 -43.15 0.97
CA LEU A 151 -30.15 -41.78 1.47
C LEU A 151 -31.62 -41.36 1.66
N PRO A 152 -32.02 -40.76 2.80
CA PRO A 152 -33.30 -40.09 2.90
C PRO A 152 -33.39 -39.02 1.80
N LYS A 153 -34.50 -38.96 1.07
CA LYS A 153 -34.81 -37.90 0.09
C LYS A 153 -34.89 -36.55 0.83
N LEU A 154 -33.74 -35.93 1.08
CA LEU A 154 -33.68 -34.60 1.68
C LEU A 154 -33.97 -33.58 0.59
N VAL A 155 -35.19 -33.03 0.67
CA VAL A 155 -35.68 -31.93 -0.16
C VAL A 155 -34.95 -30.65 0.27
N ILE A 156 -33.68 -30.50 -0.13
CA ILE A 156 -32.98 -29.23 0.00
C ILE A 156 -33.54 -28.30 -1.09
N THR A 157 -34.11 -27.17 -0.69
CA THR A 157 -34.58 -26.14 -1.62
C THR A 157 -33.40 -25.59 -2.42
N LYS A 158 -33.52 -25.54 -3.75
CA LYS A 158 -32.44 -25.07 -4.63
C LYS A 158 -32.02 -23.64 -4.27
N PHE A 159 -30.71 -23.41 -4.22
CA PHE A 159 -30.14 -22.09 -3.97
C PHE A 159 -30.14 -21.23 -5.24
N ASP A 160 -30.92 -20.16 -5.27
CA ASP A 160 -31.11 -19.31 -6.45
C ASP A 160 -30.01 -18.27 -6.67
N GLY A 161 -29.13 -18.07 -5.68
CA GLY A 161 -28.05 -17.08 -5.72
C GLY A 161 -28.23 -15.89 -4.79
N SER A 162 -29.29 -15.86 -3.98
CA SER A 162 -29.51 -14.80 -3.00
C SER A 162 -28.49 -14.85 -1.86
N PHE A 163 -27.81 -13.73 -1.58
CA PHE A 163 -26.80 -13.66 -0.52
C PHE A 163 -27.37 -13.92 0.88
N THR A 164 -28.62 -13.53 1.13
CA THR A 164 -29.31 -13.72 2.42
C THR A 164 -29.62 -15.18 2.70
N ASP A 165 -29.85 -15.98 1.65
CA ASP A 165 -30.17 -17.41 1.77
C ASP A 165 -28.95 -18.32 1.81
N TRP A 166 -27.75 -17.77 1.57
CA TRP A 166 -26.51 -18.54 1.55
C TRP A 166 -26.21 -19.22 2.89
N ASN A 167 -26.38 -18.51 4.01
CA ASN A 167 -26.12 -19.07 5.34
C ASN A 167 -27.07 -20.22 5.69
N ARG A 168 -28.35 -20.09 5.32
CA ARG A 168 -29.36 -21.16 5.49
C ARG A 168 -29.01 -22.38 4.63
N PHE A 169 -28.72 -22.15 3.35
CA PHE A 169 -28.36 -23.20 2.40
C PHE A 169 -27.08 -23.94 2.82
N TRP A 170 -26.02 -23.21 3.14
CA TRP A 170 -24.73 -23.78 3.50
C TRP A 170 -24.79 -24.53 4.83
N GLY A 171 -25.58 -24.05 5.80
CA GLY A 171 -25.85 -24.78 7.04
C GLY A 171 -26.46 -26.16 6.78
N GLN A 172 -27.51 -26.21 5.95
CA GLN A 172 -28.19 -27.46 5.61
C GLN A 172 -27.31 -28.40 4.78
N PHE A 173 -26.58 -27.88 3.79
CA PHE A 173 -25.64 -28.66 2.98
C PHE A 173 -24.48 -29.21 3.82
N SER A 174 -23.97 -28.40 4.75
CA SER A 174 -22.85 -28.80 5.61
C SER A 174 -23.23 -29.96 6.53
N GLU A 175 -24.40 -29.87 7.17
CA GLU A 175 -24.86 -30.91 8.10
C GLU A 175 -25.25 -32.21 7.41
N SER A 176 -25.84 -32.14 6.22
CA SER A 176 -26.36 -33.31 5.51
C SER A 176 -25.32 -33.97 4.59
N ILE A 177 -24.53 -33.18 3.86
CA ILE A 177 -23.64 -33.66 2.81
C ILE A 177 -22.17 -33.46 3.19
N GLU A 178 -21.75 -32.30 3.69
CA GLU A 178 -20.33 -32.05 3.98
C GLU A 178 -19.79 -32.92 5.14
N LYS A 179 -20.58 -33.08 6.21
CA LYS A 179 -20.26 -33.95 7.35
C LYS A 179 -20.45 -35.44 7.05
N SER A 180 -21.06 -35.79 5.91
CA SER A 180 -21.20 -37.19 5.50
C SER A 180 -19.86 -37.75 5.00
N GLY A 181 -19.64 -39.05 5.19
CA GLY A 181 -18.43 -39.77 4.74
C GLY A 181 -18.34 -39.99 3.23
N ILE A 182 -19.07 -39.22 2.41
CA ILE A 182 -19.13 -39.35 0.95
C ILE A 182 -17.85 -38.75 0.31
N ALA A 183 -17.42 -39.30 -0.83
CA ALA A 183 -16.28 -38.75 -1.57
C ALA A 183 -16.54 -37.31 -2.09
N ASN A 184 -15.51 -36.46 -2.07
CA ASN A 184 -15.62 -35.04 -2.44
C ASN A 184 -16.17 -34.80 -3.85
N VAL A 185 -15.87 -35.70 -4.80
CA VAL A 185 -16.39 -35.64 -6.18
C VAL A 185 -17.91 -35.81 -6.21
N VAL A 186 -18.42 -36.67 -5.34
CA VAL A 186 -19.86 -36.96 -5.22
C VAL A 186 -20.55 -35.82 -4.46
N LYS A 187 -19.93 -35.26 -3.41
CA LYS A 187 -20.40 -34.05 -2.72
C LYS A 187 -20.55 -32.86 -3.68
N PHE A 188 -19.57 -32.68 -4.57
CA PHE A 188 -19.61 -31.63 -5.57
C PHE A 188 -20.72 -31.82 -6.60
N SER A 189 -21.02 -33.07 -6.96
CA SER A 189 -22.14 -33.40 -7.85
C SER A 189 -23.48 -33.05 -7.19
N TYR A 190 -23.66 -33.40 -5.92
CA TYR A 190 -24.83 -32.99 -5.13
C TYR A 190 -24.96 -31.48 -5.00
N LEU A 191 -23.85 -30.77 -4.74
CA LEU A 191 -23.87 -29.32 -4.67
C LEU A 191 -24.41 -28.72 -5.97
N LYS A 192 -23.93 -29.17 -7.13
CA LYS A 192 -24.39 -28.68 -8.44
C LYS A 192 -25.89 -28.89 -8.69
N GLU A 193 -26.44 -30.01 -8.26
CA GLU A 193 -27.88 -30.30 -8.40
C GLU A 193 -28.75 -29.39 -7.51
N LEU A 194 -28.19 -28.97 -6.38
CA LEU A 194 -28.84 -28.09 -5.41
C LEU A 194 -28.65 -26.60 -5.69
N LEU A 195 -27.82 -26.24 -6.66
CA LEU A 195 -27.71 -24.87 -7.16
C LEU A 195 -28.79 -24.59 -8.22
N GLY A 196 -29.33 -23.37 -8.21
CA GLY A 196 -30.19 -22.84 -9.27
C GLY A 196 -29.39 -22.62 -10.55
N ASP A 197 -30.07 -22.62 -11.70
CA ASP A 197 -29.42 -22.70 -13.01
C ASP A 197 -28.46 -21.54 -13.31
N LYS A 198 -28.72 -20.35 -12.76
CA LYS A 198 -27.82 -19.20 -12.86
C LYS A 198 -26.51 -19.45 -12.09
N VAL A 199 -26.61 -19.81 -10.81
CA VAL A 199 -25.45 -20.06 -9.95
C VAL A 199 -24.67 -21.28 -10.41
N ARG A 200 -25.36 -22.31 -10.90
CA ARG A 200 -24.74 -23.51 -11.48
C ARG A 200 -23.88 -23.15 -12.69
N ARG A 201 -24.40 -22.34 -13.62
CA ARG A 201 -23.63 -21.84 -14.78
C ARG A 201 -22.45 -20.98 -14.36
N ASP A 202 -22.64 -20.11 -13.37
CA ASP A 202 -21.57 -19.27 -12.83
C ASP A 202 -20.44 -20.16 -12.25
N VAL A 203 -20.78 -21.18 -11.46
CA VAL A 203 -19.82 -22.15 -10.88
C VAL A 203 -19.16 -23.03 -11.95
N GLU A 204 -19.87 -23.40 -13.01
CA GLU A 204 -19.34 -24.21 -14.12
C GLU A 204 -18.44 -23.42 -15.07
N SER A 205 -18.68 -22.12 -15.20
CA SER A 205 -17.85 -21.21 -16.01
C SER A 205 -16.51 -20.88 -15.35
N LEU A 206 -16.33 -21.23 -14.07
CA LEU A 206 -15.08 -20.98 -13.36
C LEU A 206 -13.95 -21.85 -13.95
N PRO A 207 -12.81 -21.24 -14.33
CA PRO A 207 -11.68 -21.99 -14.84
C PRO A 207 -11.21 -22.99 -13.78
N LYS A 208 -11.24 -24.28 -14.13
CA LYS A 208 -10.79 -25.37 -13.26
C LYS A 208 -9.26 -25.34 -13.19
N VAL A 209 -8.72 -24.45 -12.36
CA VAL A 209 -7.30 -24.50 -12.01
C VAL A 209 -7.13 -25.70 -11.09
N ILE A 210 -6.65 -26.80 -11.65
CA ILE A 210 -6.27 -27.99 -10.89
C ILE A 210 -4.93 -27.67 -10.23
N ILE A 211 -4.98 -27.07 -9.05
CA ILE A 211 -3.90 -27.13 -8.06
C ILE A 211 -4.50 -27.84 -6.85
N GLY A 212 -3.76 -28.83 -6.33
CA GLY A 212 -4.18 -29.85 -5.39
C GLY A 212 -5.26 -29.42 -4.38
N GLN A 213 -6.38 -30.16 -4.39
CA GLN A 213 -7.44 -30.20 -3.37
C GLN A 213 -7.66 -28.93 -2.53
N LYS A 214 -8.13 -27.84 -3.14
CA LYS A 214 -9.15 -26.92 -2.61
C LYS A 214 -9.54 -25.93 -3.71
N LEU A 215 -10.83 -25.86 -4.04
CA LEU A 215 -11.35 -24.82 -4.95
C LEU A 215 -11.25 -23.45 -4.25
N TYR A 216 -10.34 -22.60 -4.71
CA TYR A 216 -10.35 -21.17 -4.38
C TYR A 216 -10.90 -20.37 -5.56
N CYS A 217 -11.84 -19.47 -5.28
CA CYS A 217 -12.43 -18.56 -6.26
C CYS A 217 -11.48 -17.36 -6.47
N VAL A 218 -10.86 -17.25 -7.65
CA VAL A 218 -10.17 -16.02 -8.07
C VAL A 218 -11.18 -15.15 -8.83
N ARG A 219 -11.63 -14.05 -8.21
CA ARG A 219 -12.39 -13.02 -8.95
C ARG A 219 -11.42 -12.20 -9.77
N ASN A 220 -11.49 -12.34 -11.09
CA ASN A 220 -10.82 -11.45 -12.02
C ASN A 220 -11.64 -10.15 -12.13
N THR A 221 -11.40 -9.17 -11.26
CA THR A 221 -12.02 -7.84 -11.36
C THR A 221 -11.21 -6.94 -12.28
N GLY A 222 -11.19 -7.29 -13.57
CA GLY A 222 -10.95 -6.33 -14.63
C GLY A 222 -12.24 -5.56 -14.90
N LYS A 223 -12.50 -4.47 -14.18
CA LYS A 223 -13.39 -3.38 -14.62
C LYS A 223 -13.16 -2.12 -13.78
N LYS A 224 -12.51 -1.15 -14.42
CA LYS A 224 -12.66 0.28 -14.09
C LYS A 224 -14.15 0.60 -14.07
N ALA A 225 -14.64 1.15 -12.97
CA ALA A 225 -15.85 1.96 -12.97
C ALA A 225 -15.58 3.19 -12.10
N ARG A 226 -15.72 4.33 -12.77
CA ARG A 226 -15.54 5.69 -12.30
C ARG A 226 -16.87 6.12 -11.68
N LEU A 227 -16.85 6.49 -10.39
CA LEU A 227 -17.52 7.62 -9.75
C LEU A 227 -17.09 7.63 -8.28
#